data_AF-A0A966PDU1-F1
#
_entry.id   AF-A0A966PDU1-F1
#
_cell.length_a   1.000
_cell.length_b   1.000
_cell.length_c   1.000
_cell.angle_alpha   90.00
_cell.angle_beta   90.00
_cell.angle_gamma   90.00
#
_symmetry.space_group_name_H-M   'P 1'
#
loop_
_entity.id
_entity.type
_entity.pdbx_description
1 polymer ?
#
loop_
_entity_poly.entity_id
_entity_poly.type
_entity_poly.pdbx_seq_one_letter_code
_entity_poly.pdbx_strand_id
1 'polypeptide(L)' 'RYLPQQLTAAELDVMIKEAIAETGASGPAGMGQVMKVLAPKIAGRADGGAVSAAVKAALTTTLPS' A
#
# COMPACT_ATOMS: atom_id res chain seq x y z
N ARG A 1 9.51 -7.71 23.78
CA ARG A 1 9.89 -7.73 22.34
C ARG A 1 9.13 -6.57 21.71
N TYR A 2 9.83 -5.50 21.32
CA TYR A 2 9.22 -4.24 20.89
C TYR A 2 8.29 -4.51 19.70
N LEU A 3 7.00 -4.22 19.85
CA LEU A 3 6.11 -4.17 18.69
C LEU A 3 6.62 -3.04 17.81
N PRO A 4 6.88 -3.30 16.51
CA PRO A 4 7.25 -2.22 15.62
C PRO A 4 6.08 -1.23 15.58
N GLN A 5 6.38 0.06 15.50
CA GLN A 5 5.37 1.12 15.53
C GLN A 5 4.28 0.83 14.49
N GLN A 6 3.03 0.90 14.93
CA GLN A 6 1.91 0.79 14.03
C GLN A 6 1.95 1.96 13.06
N LEU A 7 1.82 1.64 11.77
CA LEU A 7 1.72 2.66 10.73
C LEU A 7 0.43 3.43 10.91
N THR A 8 0.56 4.75 10.85
CA THR A 8 -0.61 5.63 10.78
C THR A 8 -1.25 5.57 9.38
N ALA A 9 -2.51 5.98 9.28
CA ALA A 9 -3.20 6.04 7.98
C ALA A 9 -2.44 6.93 6.97
N ALA A 10 -1.83 8.03 7.44
CA ALA A 10 -1.05 8.93 6.60
C ALA A 10 0.23 8.28 6.07
N GLU A 11 0.99 7.58 6.93
CA GLU A 11 2.19 6.86 6.50
C GLU A 11 1.87 5.73 5.53
N LEU A 12 0.78 5.01 5.78
CA LEU A 12 0.31 3.97 4.88
C LEU A 12 -0.01 4.54 3.49
N ASP A 13 -0.71 5.68 3.43
CA ASP A 13 -1.07 6.34 2.17
C ASP A 13 0.17 6.80 1.38
N VAL A 14 1.17 7.35 2.07
CA VAL A 14 2.46 7.72 1.46
C VAL A 14 3.16 6.50 0.89
N MET A 15 3.30 5.43 1.67
CA MET A 15 3.96 4.21 1.19
C MET A 15 3.22 3.57 0.00
N ILE A 16 1.89 3.65 -0.03
CA ILE A 16 1.10 3.15 -1.15
C ILE A 16 1.39 3.97 -2.41
N LYS A 17 1.38 5.31 -2.31
CA LYS A 17 1.71 6.21 -3.42
C LYS A 17 3.13 5.99 -3.93
N GLU A 18 4.10 5.86 -3.02
CA GLU A 18 5.48 5.55 -3.38
C GLU A 18 5.58 4.19 -4.07
N ALA A 19 4.94 3.15 -3.54
CA ALA A 19 4.95 1.83 -4.16
C ALA A 19 4.28 1.84 -5.54
N ILE A 20 3.20 2.59 -5.72
CA ILE A 20 2.54 2.78 -7.03
C ILE A 20 3.48 3.48 -8.01
N ALA A 21 4.12 4.58 -7.59
CA ALA A 21 5.06 5.33 -8.42
C ALA A 21 6.30 4.51 -8.80
N GLU A 22 6.85 3.75 -7.84
CA GLU A 22 8.04 2.91 -8.02
C GLU A 22 7.76 1.72 -8.94
N THR A 23 6.57 1.13 -8.85
CA THR A 23 6.17 -0.02 -9.68
C THR A 23 5.50 0.38 -11.00
N GLY A 24 5.11 1.64 -11.16
CA GLY A 24 4.24 2.08 -12.26
C GLY A 24 2.88 1.36 -12.26
N ALA A 25 2.48 0.81 -11.11
CA ALA A 25 1.31 -0.03 -10.98
C ALA A 25 0.01 0.75 -11.27
N SER A 26 -0.79 0.26 -12.20
CA SER A 26 -2.11 0.81 -12.51
C SER A 26 -3.15 -0.30 -12.59
N GLY A 27 -4.36 -0.01 -12.10
CA GLY A 27 -5.48 -0.93 -12.17
C GLY A 27 -5.29 -2.24 -11.38
N PRO A 28 -6.05 -3.30 -11.74
CA PRO A 28 -6.05 -4.56 -10.99
C PRO A 28 -4.69 -5.27 -10.97
N ALA A 29 -3.92 -5.13 -12.05
CA ALA A 29 -2.56 -5.68 -12.15
C ALA A 29 -1.57 -4.96 -11.22
N GLY A 30 -1.83 -3.69 -10.92
CA GLY A 30 -1.06 -2.91 -9.97
C GLY A 30 -1.17 -3.40 -8.53
N MET A 31 -2.33 -3.93 -8.15
CA MET A 31 -2.60 -4.34 -6.76
C MET A 31 -1.66 -5.44 -6.28
N GLY A 32 -1.37 -6.43 -7.14
CA GLY A 32 -0.41 -7.49 -6.83
C GLY A 32 1.03 -6.98 -6.72
N GLN A 33 1.43 -6.01 -7.56
CA GLN A 33 2.77 -5.43 -7.55
C GLN A 33 3.00 -4.56 -6.30
N VAL A 34 2.06 -3.67 -6.00
CA VAL A 34 2.09 -2.80 -4.83
C VAL A 34 2.08 -3.62 -3.54
N MET A 35 1.24 -4.65 -3.45
CA MET A 35 1.23 -5.61 -2.33
C MET A 35 2.59 -6.29 -2.13
N LYS A 36 3.27 -6.68 -3.22
CA LYS A 36 4.57 -7.35 -3.16
C LYS A 36 5.66 -6.44 -2.60
N VAL A 37 5.60 -5.14 -2.90
CA VAL A 37 6.52 -4.11 -2.37
C VAL A 37 6.18 -3.71 -0.94
N LEU A 38 4.89 -3.57 -0.62
CA LEU A 38 4.42 -3.16 0.71
C LEU A 38 4.49 -4.27 1.74
N ALA A 39 4.22 -5.52 1.38
CA ALA A 39 4.17 -6.66 2.30
C ALA A 39 5.34 -6.71 3.30
N PRO A 40 6.62 -6.59 2.88
CA PRO A 40 7.74 -6.55 3.83
C PRO A 40 7.84 -5.24 4.63
N LYS A 41 7.35 -4.10 4.10
CA LYS A 41 7.37 -2.78 4.78
C LYS A 41 6.29 -2.68 5.87
N ILE A 42 5.14 -3.31 5.63
CA ILE A 42 3.98 -3.31 6.52
C ILE A 42 3.93 -4.52 7.45
N ALA A 43 4.75 -5.56 7.21
CA ALA A 43 4.78 -6.78 8.02
C ALA A 43 4.99 -6.48 9.51
N GLY A 44 3.97 -6.79 10.33
CA GLY A 44 3.97 -6.54 11.76
C GLY A 44 3.76 -5.07 12.16
N ARG A 45 3.66 -4.15 11.20
CA ARG A 45 3.44 -2.70 11.40
C ARG A 45 2.05 -2.23 10.99
N ALA A 46 1.36 -2.94 10.10
CA ALA A 46 -0.02 -2.65 9.75
C ALA A 46 -0.81 -3.95 9.53
N ASP A 47 -2.13 -3.84 9.65
CA ASP A 47 -3.03 -4.93 9.33
C ASP A 47 -3.10 -5.14 7.80
N GLY A 48 -2.82 -6.35 7.34
CA GLY A 48 -2.79 -6.67 5.91
C GLY A 48 -4.14 -6.43 5.21
N GLY A 49 -5.25 -6.54 5.92
CA GLY A 49 -6.58 -6.23 5.42
C GLY A 49 -6.77 -4.73 5.19
N ALA A 50 -6.36 -3.90 6.16
CA ALA A 50 -6.40 -2.44 6.04
C ALA A 50 -5.52 -1.94 4.88
N VAL A 51 -4.32 -2.52 4.72
CA VAL A 51 -3.43 -2.20 3.60
C VAL A 51 -4.03 -2.62 2.26
N SER A 52 -4.62 -3.81 2.18
CA SER A 52 -5.31 -4.26 0.96
C SER A 52 -6.43 -3.32 0.52
N ALA A 53 -7.24 -2.88 1.48
CA ALA A 53 -8.32 -1.94 1.23
C ALA A 53 -7.78 -0.58 0.74
N ALA A 54 -6.74 -0.05 1.40
CA ALA A 54 -6.13 1.23 1.05
C ALA A 54 -5.44 1.19 -0.33
N VAL A 55 -4.68 0.13 -0.64
CA VAL A 55 -4.03 -0.08 -1.95
C VAL A 55 -5.09 -0.15 -3.05
N LYS A 56 -6.16 -0.91 -2.81
CA LYS A 56 -7.27 -1.02 -3.77
C LYS A 56 -7.90 0.34 -4.01
N ALA A 57 -8.21 1.09 -2.95
CA ALA A 57 -8.79 2.42 -3.04
C ALA A 57 -7.90 3.37 -3.86
N ALA A 58 -6.60 3.40 -3.56
CA ALA A 58 -5.60 4.21 -4.28
C ALA A 58 -5.54 3.89 -5.78
N LEU A 59 -5.55 2.60 -6.15
CA LEU A 59 -5.53 2.16 -7.55
C LEU A 59 -6.85 2.38 -8.29
N THR A 60 -7.99 2.34 -7.59
CA THR A 60 -9.30 2.67 -8.19
C THR A 60 -9.53 4.16 -8.35
N THR A 61 -8.97 5.01 -7.48
CA THR A 61 -9.13 6.47 -7.57
C THR A 61 -8.18 7.13 -8.58
N THR A 62 -7.15 6.43 -9.04
CA THR A 62 -6.38 6.82 -10.23
C THR A 62 -7.18 6.52 -11.50
N LEU A 63 -8.29 7.23 -11.68
CA LEU A 63 -8.87 7.42 -13.01
C LEU A 63 -8.06 8.53 -13.72
N PRO A 64 -7.62 8.31 -14.97
CA PRO A 64 -6.96 9.33 -15.75
C PRO A 64 -7.93 10.47 -16.04
N SER A 65 -7.49 11.71 -15.81
CA SER A 65 -7.97 12.87 -16.56
C SER A 65 -6.90 13.25 -17.56
#